data_AF-A0AAD9B0N8-F1
#
_entry.id   AF-A0AAD9B0N8-F1
#
_cell.length_a   1.000
_cell.length_b   1.000
_cell.length_c   1.000
_cell.angle_alpha   90.00
_cell.angle_beta   90.00
_cell.angle_gamma   90.00
#
_symmetry.space_group_name_H-M   'P 1'
#
loop_
_entity.id
_entity.type
_entity.pdbx_description
1 polymer ?
#
loop_
_entity_poly.entity_id
_entity_poly.type
_entity_poly.pdbx_seq_one_letter_code
_entity_poly.pdbx_strand_id
1 'polypeptide(L)'
;MAALKEKRTCGQRCEDFGHFVWNSDEGKLMGRTPEKWVYISLYYVAFYAVMTSLFSLAIWTLMYTLDPYTPDYQDRLTSPGVMVWPDTYGEEVIEITYNTSDKASWMKMTKILNEFLEPYNDTKQLECNNYNCTKGNMLGPCSGFEDPTFGYNCSMPCVIIKMNRIINYLPTNRTDVALM
;
A
#
# COMPACT_ATOMS: atom_id res chain seq x y z
N MET A 1 45.90 -9.17 -40.96
CA MET A 1 45.94 -7.71 -41.16
C MET A 1 44.67 -7.12 -40.57
N ALA A 2 44.77 -6.49 -39.40
CA ALA A 2 43.62 -5.86 -38.75
C ALA A 2 43.35 -4.51 -39.43
N ALA A 3 42.22 -4.37 -40.09
CA ALA A 3 41.80 -3.10 -40.68
C ALA A 3 41.44 -2.12 -39.56
N LEU A 4 42.20 -1.03 -39.45
CA LEU A 4 41.85 0.13 -38.63
C LEU A 4 40.52 0.70 -39.18
N LYS A 5 39.40 0.39 -38.52
CA LYS A 5 38.11 1.03 -38.81
C LYS A 5 38.21 2.50 -38.43
N GLU A 6 38.27 3.35 -39.44
CA GLU A 6 38.18 4.81 -39.32
C GLU A 6 36.96 5.18 -38.44
N LYS A 7 37.16 6.06 -37.44
CA LYS A 7 36.08 6.46 -36.53
C LYS A 7 35.06 7.28 -37.31
N ARG A 8 33.88 6.69 -37.58
CA ARG A 8 32.76 7.39 -38.23
C ARG A 8 32.46 8.70 -37.50
N THR A 9 32.34 9.78 -38.26
CA THR A 9 32.00 11.09 -37.71
C THR A 9 30.55 11.10 -37.22
N CYS A 10 30.24 11.96 -36.22
CA CYS A 10 28.90 12.03 -35.63
C CYS A 10 27.82 12.33 -36.70
N GLY A 11 28.15 13.18 -37.68
CA GLY A 11 27.27 13.49 -38.82
C GLY A 11 26.95 12.26 -39.67
N GLN A 12 27.95 11.48 -40.08
CA GLN A 12 27.75 10.23 -40.83
C GLN A 12 26.89 9.23 -40.06
N ARG A 13 27.03 9.19 -38.72
CA ARG A 13 26.25 8.29 -37.87
C ARG A 13 24.78 8.71 -37.73
N CYS A 14 24.51 10.02 -37.69
CA CYS A 14 23.14 10.56 -37.71
C CYS A 14 22.48 10.37 -39.09
N GLU A 15 23.23 10.51 -40.17
CA GLU A 15 22.75 10.28 -41.54
C GLU A 15 22.44 8.79 -41.77
N ASP A 16 23.35 7.89 -41.34
CA ASP A 16 23.13 6.44 -41.33
C ASP A 16 21.87 6.07 -40.51
N PHE A 17 21.66 6.73 -39.36
CA PHE A 17 20.49 6.49 -38.51
C PHE A 17 19.21 7.03 -39.15
N GLY A 18 19.27 8.18 -39.83
CA GLY A 18 18.15 8.73 -40.60
C GLY A 18 17.74 7.79 -41.74
N HIS A 19 18.69 7.32 -42.53
CA HIS A 19 18.46 6.32 -43.59
C HIS A 19 17.97 4.98 -43.04
N PHE A 20 18.41 4.58 -41.84
CA PHE A 20 17.91 3.38 -41.17
C PHE A 20 16.45 3.53 -40.76
N VAL A 21 16.06 4.68 -40.19
CA VAL A 21 14.67 4.94 -39.78
C VAL A 21 13.74 5.03 -40.99
N TRP A 22 14.13 5.79 -42.01
CA TRP A 22 13.35 5.99 -43.21
C TRP A 22 14.25 6.03 -44.45
N ASN A 23 14.08 5.05 -45.32
CA ASN A 23 14.74 5.04 -46.62
C ASN A 23 13.77 5.58 -47.69
N SER A 24 13.99 6.82 -48.12
CA SER A 24 13.15 7.51 -49.12
C SER A 24 13.25 6.88 -50.51
N ASP A 25 14.35 6.20 -50.83
CA ASP A 25 14.60 5.64 -52.17
C ASP A 25 13.82 4.33 -52.39
N GLU A 26 13.66 3.54 -51.32
CA GLU A 26 12.97 2.24 -51.37
C GLU A 26 11.59 2.26 -50.69
N GLY A 27 11.21 3.36 -50.04
CA GLY A 27 9.97 3.48 -49.26
C GLY A 27 9.88 2.50 -48.08
N LYS A 28 11.04 2.13 -47.50
CA LYS A 28 11.11 1.17 -46.38
C LYS A 28 11.34 1.91 -45.06
N LEU A 29 10.54 1.57 -44.05
CA LEU A 29 10.66 2.07 -42.68
C LEU A 29 11.37 1.01 -41.83
N MET A 30 12.49 1.36 -41.18
CA MET A 30 13.30 0.43 -40.38
C MET A 30 13.60 -0.91 -41.10
N GLY A 31 13.92 -0.83 -42.39
CA GLY A 31 14.30 -1.98 -43.21
C GLY A 31 13.16 -2.88 -43.72
N ARG A 32 11.89 -2.53 -43.50
CA ARG A 32 10.73 -3.27 -44.03
C ARG A 32 9.75 -2.34 -44.76
N THR A 33 8.97 -2.90 -45.68
CA THR A 33 7.88 -2.14 -46.31
C THR A 33 6.77 -1.87 -45.27
N PRO A 34 6.07 -0.72 -45.37
CA PRO A 34 4.98 -0.37 -44.45
C PRO A 34 3.88 -1.45 -44.44
N GLU A 35 3.65 -2.12 -45.56
CA GLU A 35 2.74 -3.25 -45.67
C GLU A 35 3.12 -4.42 -44.73
N LYS A 36 4.40 -4.80 -44.67
CA LYS A 36 4.88 -5.83 -43.75
C LYS A 36 4.77 -5.39 -42.29
N TRP A 37 4.97 -4.10 -42.01
CA TRP A 37 4.74 -3.54 -40.67
C TRP A 37 3.28 -3.67 -40.23
N VAL A 38 2.33 -3.42 -41.12
CA VAL A 38 0.89 -3.62 -40.82
C VAL A 38 0.62 -5.09 -40.50
N TYR A 39 1.13 -6.03 -41.30
CA TYR A 39 0.95 -7.46 -41.03
C TYR A 39 1.55 -7.90 -39.68
N ILE A 40 2.75 -7.43 -39.35
CA ILE A 40 3.41 -7.76 -38.08
C ILE A 40 2.65 -7.16 -36.91
N SER A 41 2.25 -5.89 -37.01
CA SER A 41 1.48 -5.21 -35.98
C SER A 41 0.15 -5.90 -35.72
N LEU A 42 -0.60 -6.20 -36.77
CA LEU A 42 -1.89 -6.91 -36.67
C LEU A 42 -1.73 -8.29 -36.02
N TYR A 43 -0.68 -9.04 -36.39
CA TYR A 43 -0.34 -10.31 -35.74
C TYR A 43 -0.12 -10.14 -34.24
N TYR A 44 0.70 -9.18 -33.82
CA TYR A 44 0.96 -8.96 -32.39
C TYR A 44 -0.29 -8.48 -31.65
N VAL A 45 -1.10 -7.61 -32.24
CA VAL A 45 -2.37 -7.16 -31.63
C VAL A 45 -3.29 -8.35 -31.40
N ALA A 46 -3.47 -9.22 -32.40
CA ALA A 46 -4.30 -10.42 -32.27
C ALA A 46 -3.72 -11.40 -31.23
N PHE A 47 -2.41 -11.63 -31.24
CA PHE A 47 -1.73 -12.48 -30.27
C PHE A 47 -1.90 -11.96 -28.84
N TYR A 48 -1.64 -10.67 -28.60
CA TYR A 48 -1.80 -10.08 -27.27
C TYR A 48 -3.25 -10.05 -26.82
N ALA A 49 -4.22 -9.84 -27.70
CA ALA A 49 -5.64 -9.92 -27.35
C ALA A 49 -6.03 -11.33 -26.84
N VAL A 50 -5.51 -12.38 -27.47
CA VAL A 50 -5.74 -13.77 -27.00
C VAL A 50 -5.04 -14.02 -25.66
N MET A 51 -3.78 -13.59 -25.52
CA MET A 51 -3.02 -13.77 -24.27
C MET A 51 -3.65 -13.03 -23.09
N THR A 52 -4.10 -11.79 -23.28
CA THR A 52 -4.78 -11.03 -22.23
C THR A 52 -6.13 -11.64 -21.88
N SER A 53 -6.86 -12.19 -22.86
CA SER A 53 -8.13 -12.88 -22.62
C SER A 53 -7.95 -14.16 -21.79
N LEU A 54 -6.94 -14.97 -22.11
CA LEU A 54 -6.60 -16.18 -21.34
C LEU A 54 -6.16 -15.83 -19.91
N PHE A 55 -5.34 -14.79 -19.75
CA PHE A 55 -4.92 -14.31 -18.43
C PHE A 55 -6.11 -13.78 -17.62
N SER A 56 -6.98 -12.99 -18.25
CA SER A 56 -8.19 -12.45 -17.61
C SER A 56 -9.14 -13.57 -17.18
N LEU A 57 -9.31 -14.60 -18.02
CA LEU A 57 -10.09 -15.79 -17.66
C LEU A 57 -9.47 -16.54 -16.48
N ALA A 58 -8.15 -16.69 -16.43
CA ALA A 58 -7.47 -17.34 -15.30
C ALA A 58 -7.63 -16.56 -13.98
N ILE A 59 -7.57 -15.22 -14.02
CA ILE A 59 -7.86 -14.39 -12.84
C ILE A 59 -9.34 -14.47 -12.47
N TRP A 60 -10.24 -14.50 -13.45
CA TRP A 60 -11.68 -14.62 -13.20
C TRP A 60 -12.04 -15.95 -12.55
N THR A 61 -11.49 -17.07 -13.03
CA THR A 61 -11.72 -18.38 -12.39
C THR A 61 -11.14 -18.44 -10.99
N LEU A 62 -9.95 -17.84 -10.76
CA LEU A 62 -9.38 -17.71 -9.41
C LEU A 62 -10.30 -16.90 -8.48
N MET A 63 -10.79 -15.74 -8.92
CA MET A 63 -11.69 -14.92 -8.11
C MET A 63 -13.03 -15.60 -7.83
N TYR A 64 -13.50 -16.46 -8.75
CA TYR A 64 -14.72 -17.25 -8.55
C TYR A 64 -14.55 -18.34 -7.48
N THR A 65 -13.34 -18.87 -7.29
CA THR A 65 -13.08 -19.90 -6.27
C THR A 65 -12.85 -19.35 -4.86
N LEU A 66 -12.67 -18.04 -4.71
CA LEU A 66 -12.41 -17.41 -3.42
C LEU A 66 -13.70 -17.11 -2.66
N ASP A 67 -13.71 -17.40 -1.36
CA ASP A 67 -14.80 -17.02 -0.46
C ASP A 67 -14.68 -15.52 -0.08
N PRO A 68 -15.78 -14.74 -0.13
CA PRO A 68 -15.74 -13.31 0.17
C PRO A 68 -15.66 -12.99 1.66
N TYR A 69 -15.81 -13.97 2.56
CA TYR A 69 -15.87 -13.75 4.01
C TYR A 69 -14.62 -14.21 4.75
N THR A 70 -13.93 -15.24 4.25
CA THR A 70 -12.81 -15.89 4.91
C THR A 70 -11.68 -16.20 3.93
N PRO A 71 -10.41 -15.88 4.28
CA PRO A 71 -9.27 -16.22 3.43
C PRO A 71 -8.89 -17.70 3.58
N ASP A 72 -8.50 -18.33 2.47
CA ASP A 72 -8.15 -19.77 2.45
C ASP A 72 -6.92 -20.12 3.31
N TYR A 73 -5.90 -19.27 3.31
CA TYR A 73 -4.63 -19.52 4.00
C TYR A 73 -4.26 -18.34 4.92
N GLN A 74 -3.98 -18.64 6.18
CA GLN A 74 -3.58 -17.66 7.21
C GLN A 74 -2.24 -18.00 7.88
N ASP A 75 -1.42 -18.85 7.25
CA ASP A 75 -0.18 -19.39 7.86
C ASP A 75 0.88 -18.32 8.18
N ARG A 76 0.79 -17.14 7.55
CA ARG A 76 1.67 -15.99 7.81
C ARG A 76 1.15 -15.07 8.93
N LEU A 77 -0.04 -15.32 9.46
CA LEU A 77 -0.74 -14.50 10.45
C LEU A 77 -1.09 -15.32 11.69
N THR A 78 -0.14 -16.12 12.20
CA THR A 78 -0.37 -16.99 13.37
C THR A 78 -0.48 -16.20 14.68
N SER A 79 0.27 -15.10 14.81
CA SER A 79 0.21 -14.19 15.95
C SER A 79 -0.18 -12.79 15.49
N PRO A 80 -1.19 -12.15 16.11
CA PRO A 80 -1.53 -10.78 15.79
C PRO A 80 -0.38 -9.84 16.15
N GLY A 81 -0.04 -8.94 15.23
CA GLY A 81 0.81 -7.81 15.54
C GLY A 81 0.13 -6.83 16.50
N VAL A 82 0.95 -6.00 17.16
CA VAL A 82 0.48 -4.93 18.03
C VAL A 82 0.96 -3.60 17.46
N MET A 83 0.08 -2.62 17.42
CA MET A 83 0.33 -1.26 16.97
C MET A 83 0.07 -0.29 18.12
N VAL A 84 0.79 0.82 18.12
CA VAL A 84 0.75 1.84 19.16
C VAL A 84 0.39 3.19 18.53
N TRP A 85 -0.47 3.95 19.20
CA TRP A 85 -0.92 5.27 18.77
C TRP A 85 -0.63 6.31 19.86
N PRO A 86 -0.11 7.51 19.51
CA PRO A 86 0.13 8.04 18.17
C PRO A 86 1.30 7.36 17.43
N ASP A 87 1.15 7.19 16.12
CA ASP A 87 2.07 6.48 15.24
C ASP A 87 3.19 7.39 14.70
N THR A 88 3.88 8.09 15.61
CA THR A 88 5.01 8.92 15.21
C THR A 88 6.27 8.09 15.05
N TYR A 89 6.73 7.99 13.82
CA TYR A 89 7.98 7.33 13.46
C TYR A 89 9.12 8.35 13.46
N GLY A 90 10.22 7.98 14.14
CA GLY A 90 11.52 8.61 13.93
C GLY A 90 12.18 8.03 12.68
N GLU A 91 13.47 7.69 12.76
CA GLU A 91 14.19 7.09 11.63
C GLU A 91 13.80 5.62 11.42
N GLU A 92 13.84 4.79 12.47
CA GLU A 92 13.58 3.34 12.37
C GLU A 92 12.69 2.79 13.50
N VAL A 93 12.29 3.63 14.47
CA VAL A 93 11.54 3.23 15.67
C VAL A 93 10.38 4.19 15.93
N ILE A 94 9.32 3.68 16.55
CA ILE A 94 8.23 4.49 17.09
C ILE A 94 8.79 5.31 18.25
N GLU A 95 8.92 6.61 18.05
CA GLU A 95 9.43 7.55 19.05
C GLU A 95 8.42 8.68 19.24
N ILE A 96 7.93 8.83 20.46
CA ILE A 96 6.95 9.87 20.80
C ILE A 96 7.72 11.02 21.44
N THR A 97 8.15 11.97 20.60
CA THR A 97 8.79 13.21 21.05
C THR A 97 7.82 14.37 20.93
N TYR A 98 7.55 15.03 22.05
CA TYR A 98 6.77 16.26 22.08
C TYR A 98 7.22 17.13 23.24
N ASN A 99 6.99 18.43 23.12
CA ASN A 99 7.24 19.38 24.19
C ASN A 99 5.91 19.85 24.79
N THR A 100 5.77 19.76 26.11
CA THR A 100 4.56 20.22 26.82
C THR A 100 4.38 21.74 26.71
N SER A 101 5.48 22.50 26.64
CA SER A 101 5.45 23.96 26.51
C SER A 101 5.04 24.41 25.11
N ASP A 102 5.30 23.59 24.09
CA ASP A 102 4.93 23.92 22.71
C ASP A 102 3.55 23.36 22.36
N LYS A 103 2.59 24.28 22.23
CA LYS A 103 1.21 23.95 21.87
C LYS A 103 1.12 23.17 20.57
N ALA A 104 1.92 23.52 19.56
CA ALA A 104 1.83 22.90 18.24
C ALA A 104 2.25 21.43 18.28
N SER A 105 3.33 21.13 19.03
CA SER A 105 3.86 19.78 19.19
C SER A 105 2.85 18.82 19.81
N TRP A 106 2.23 19.15 20.94
CA TRP A 106 1.25 18.25 21.56
C TRP A 106 -0.10 18.24 20.82
N MET A 107 -0.52 19.34 20.20
CA MET A 107 -1.76 19.36 19.39
C MET A 107 -1.68 18.38 18.20
N LYS A 108 -0.49 18.15 17.65
CA LYS A 108 -0.29 17.13 16.61
C LYS A 108 -0.65 15.73 17.14
N MET A 109 -0.19 15.38 18.34
CA MET A 109 -0.44 14.08 18.96
C MET A 109 -1.93 13.90 19.31
N THR A 110 -2.55 14.93 19.88
CA THR A 110 -3.97 14.88 20.23
C THR A 110 -4.87 14.80 19.01
N LYS A 111 -4.48 15.44 17.90
CA LYS A 111 -5.21 15.33 16.63
C LYS A 111 -5.19 13.89 16.10
N ILE A 112 -4.03 13.23 16.12
CA ILE A 112 -3.90 11.83 15.67
C ILE A 112 -4.82 10.92 16.51
N LEU A 113 -4.82 11.09 17.84
CA LEU A 113 -5.67 10.29 18.73
C LEU A 113 -7.16 10.57 18.54
N ASN A 114 -7.55 11.82 18.34
CA ASN A 114 -8.95 12.17 18.05
C ASN A 114 -9.43 11.56 16.72
N GLU A 115 -8.62 11.65 15.66
CA GLU A 115 -8.93 11.06 14.36
C GLU A 115 -9.02 9.52 14.46
N PHE A 116 -8.13 8.90 15.24
CA PHE A 116 -8.17 7.47 15.51
C PHE A 116 -9.43 7.04 16.27
N LEU A 117 -9.91 7.86 17.22
CA LEU A 117 -11.09 7.57 18.05
C LEU A 117 -12.42 7.96 17.40
N GLU A 118 -12.41 8.71 16.31
CA GLU A 118 -13.63 9.16 15.63
C GLU A 118 -14.61 8.03 15.27
N PRO A 119 -14.16 6.85 14.77
CA PRO A 119 -15.04 5.72 14.48
C PRO A 119 -15.58 5.00 15.73
N TYR A 120 -14.99 5.25 16.90
CA TYR A 120 -15.38 4.64 18.18
C TYR A 120 -16.40 5.48 18.96
N ASN A 121 -16.91 6.54 18.36
CA ASN A 121 -17.94 7.37 18.96
C ASN A 121 -19.28 6.62 19.01
N ASP A 122 -19.97 6.66 20.15
CA ASP A 122 -21.19 5.87 20.40
C ASP A 122 -22.26 6.09 19.32
N THR A 123 -22.39 7.32 18.80
CA THR A 123 -23.33 7.66 17.73
C THR A 123 -23.03 6.91 16.43
N LYS A 124 -21.77 6.91 15.97
CA LYS A 124 -21.34 6.21 14.76
C LYS A 124 -21.39 4.69 14.94
N GLN A 125 -21.07 4.19 16.13
CA GLN A 125 -21.14 2.77 16.42
C GLN A 125 -22.56 2.23 16.35
N LEU A 126 -23.55 2.99 16.85
CA LEU A 126 -24.97 2.65 16.76
C LEU A 126 -25.49 2.69 15.32
N GLU A 127 -24.97 3.59 14.48
CA GLU A 127 -25.32 3.65 13.06
C GLU A 127 -24.76 2.46 12.28
N CYS A 128 -23.55 2.00 12.60
CA CYS A 128 -22.89 0.91 11.86
C CYS A 128 -23.28 -0.50 12.33
N ASN A 129 -23.68 -0.68 13.60
CA ASN A 129 -24.03 -2.01 14.12
C ASN A 129 -25.08 -1.97 15.23
N ASN A 130 -26.08 -2.83 15.08
CA ASN A 130 -27.15 -3.03 16.07
C ASN A 130 -26.76 -4.01 17.20
N TYR A 131 -25.50 -4.42 17.27
CA TYR A 131 -24.98 -5.22 18.39
C TYR A 131 -24.44 -4.30 19.48
N ASN A 132 -24.46 -4.76 20.74
CA ASN A 132 -23.90 -4.03 21.88
C ASN A 132 -22.38 -3.92 21.75
N CYS A 133 -21.91 -2.91 21.01
CA CYS A 133 -20.51 -2.48 21.01
C CYS A 133 -20.12 -2.04 22.42
N THR A 134 -18.88 -2.34 22.80
CA THR A 134 -18.28 -1.75 23.99
C THR A 134 -18.09 -0.25 23.78
N LYS A 135 -18.64 0.54 24.71
CA LYS A 135 -18.63 2.00 24.66
C LYS A 135 -17.21 2.57 24.67
N GLY A 136 -17.01 3.72 24.00
CA GLY A 136 -15.71 4.42 23.95
C GLY A 136 -15.14 4.79 25.33
N ASN A 137 -15.97 4.80 26.36
CA ASN A 137 -15.65 5.13 27.76
C ASN A 137 -14.71 4.10 28.41
N MET A 138 -14.50 2.92 27.80
CA MET A 138 -13.61 1.88 28.34
C MET A 138 -12.14 2.30 28.41
N LEU A 139 -11.74 3.30 27.63
CA LEU A 139 -10.39 3.88 27.68
C LEU A 139 -10.15 4.75 28.93
N GLY A 140 -11.15 4.90 29.81
CA GLY A 140 -11.06 5.70 31.02
C GLY A 140 -10.72 7.16 30.71
N PRO A 141 -9.75 7.77 31.42
CA PRO A 141 -9.38 9.19 31.21
C PRO A 141 -8.79 9.45 29.81
N CYS A 142 -8.35 8.41 29.10
CA CYS A 142 -7.78 8.50 27.75
C CYS A 142 -8.83 8.43 26.62
N SER A 143 -10.12 8.52 26.96
CA SER A 143 -11.22 8.47 25.99
C SER A 143 -11.47 9.80 25.25
N GLY A 144 -10.91 10.92 25.74
CA GLY A 144 -11.11 12.24 25.16
C GLY A 144 -12.39 12.96 25.60
N PHE A 145 -13.25 12.31 26.40
CA PHE A 145 -14.49 12.91 26.92
C PHE A 145 -14.24 13.87 28.09
N GLU A 146 -13.35 13.50 29.00
CA GLU A 146 -12.95 14.34 30.14
C GLU A 146 -11.79 15.27 29.73
N ASP A 147 -10.77 14.70 29.08
CA ASP A 147 -9.58 15.42 28.63
C ASP A 147 -9.38 15.31 27.11
N PRO A 148 -9.73 16.35 26.31
CA PRO A 148 -9.53 16.33 24.85
C PRO A 148 -8.05 16.39 24.44
N THR A 149 -7.16 16.57 25.42
CA THR A 149 -5.71 16.61 25.23
C THR A 149 -5.02 15.29 25.58
N PHE A 150 -5.76 14.25 25.97
CA PHE A 150 -5.23 12.91 26.26
C PHE A 150 -3.99 12.90 27.16
N GLY A 151 -3.92 13.84 28.13
CA GLY A 151 -2.80 13.99 29.06
C GLY A 151 -1.50 14.58 28.48
N TYR A 152 -1.44 14.90 27.17
CA TYR A 152 -0.26 15.49 26.54
C TYR A 152 0.06 16.91 27.05
N ASN A 153 -0.91 17.61 27.63
CA ASN A 153 -0.69 18.94 28.24
C ASN A 153 -0.10 18.87 29.66
N CYS A 154 -0.18 17.73 30.35
CA CYS A 154 0.16 17.60 31.77
C CYS A 154 1.33 16.65 32.02
N SER A 155 2.19 16.40 31.01
CA SER A 155 3.35 15.49 31.06
C SER A 155 3.06 14.00 31.33
N MET A 156 1.78 13.58 31.31
CA MET A 156 1.34 12.18 31.38
C MET A 156 0.55 11.84 30.11
N PRO A 157 1.22 11.51 28.99
CA PRO A 157 0.54 11.23 27.73
C PRO A 157 -0.15 9.87 27.77
N CYS A 158 -1.35 9.80 27.19
CA CYS A 158 -2.01 8.54 26.89
C CYS A 158 -1.48 7.94 25.59
N VAL A 159 -1.21 6.64 25.62
CA VAL A 159 -0.80 5.85 24.47
C VAL A 159 -1.79 4.71 24.30
N ILE A 160 -2.33 4.55 23.10
CA ILE A 160 -3.35 3.53 22.81
C ILE A 160 -2.68 2.35 22.11
N ILE A 161 -2.89 1.16 22.66
CA ILE A 161 -2.39 -0.09 22.10
C ILE A 161 -3.52 -0.79 21.35
N LYS A 162 -3.26 -1.20 20.11
CA LYS A 162 -4.22 -1.87 19.23
C LYS A 162 -3.64 -3.18 18.71
N MET A 163 -4.41 -4.26 18.81
CA MET A 163 -4.07 -5.54 18.18
C MET A 163 -4.55 -5.59 16.74
N ASN A 164 -3.80 -6.28 15.88
CA ASN A 164 -4.19 -6.52 14.49
C ASN A 164 -5.34 -7.53 14.44
N ARG A 165 -6.40 -7.19 13.69
CA ARG A 165 -7.56 -8.07 13.51
C ARG A 165 -7.20 -9.23 12.59
N ILE A 166 -7.45 -10.45 13.04
CA ILE A 166 -7.34 -11.69 12.25
C ILE A 166 -8.71 -12.36 12.24
N ILE A 167 -9.16 -12.81 11.08
CA ILE A 167 -10.46 -13.48 10.91
C ILE A 167 -10.39 -14.86 11.59
N ASN A 168 -11.37 -15.18 12.44
CA ASN A 168 -11.48 -16.44 13.20
C ASN A 168 -10.32 -16.71 14.20
N TYR A 169 -9.56 -15.68 14.58
CA TYR A 169 -8.55 -15.82 15.63
C TYR A 169 -9.17 -15.85 17.02
N LEU A 170 -8.82 -16.88 17.80
CA LEU A 170 -9.24 -17.03 19.19
C LEU A 170 -7.99 -16.92 20.08
N PRO A 171 -7.91 -15.89 20.95
CA PRO A 171 -6.79 -15.79 21.87
C PRO A 171 -6.82 -16.97 22.86
N THR A 172 -5.63 -17.49 23.21
CA THR A 172 -5.51 -18.54 24.22
C THR A 172 -5.63 -17.94 25.61
N ASN A 173 -6.44 -18.54 26.49
CA ASN A 173 -6.66 -18.09 27.87
C ASN A 173 -5.52 -18.43 28.86
N ARG A 174 -4.34 -18.83 28.39
CA ARG A 174 -3.20 -19.10 29.28
C ARG A 174 -2.55 -17.78 29.68
N THR A 175 -2.77 -17.41 30.93
CA THR A 175 -2.14 -16.26 31.59
C THR A 175 -0.64 -16.44 31.87
N ASP A 176 -0.06 -17.58 31.46
CA ASP A 176 1.21 -18.07 32.01
C ASP A 176 2.41 -17.87 31.07
N VAL A 177 2.23 -17.28 29.89
CA VAL A 177 3.27 -17.22 28.83
C VAL A 177 3.87 -15.81 28.65
N ALA A 178 3.52 -14.83 29.49
CA ALA A 178 4.04 -13.46 29.37
C ALA A 178 5.47 -13.26 29.95
N LEU A 179 6.18 -14.32 30.33
CA LEU A 179 7.57 -14.25 30.81
C LEU A 179 8.42 -15.39 30.22
N MET A 180 8.79 -15.27 28.95
CA MET A 180 10.01 -15.86 28.39
C MET A 180 10.65 -14.89 27.41
#